data_AF-A0A1Y4W2K4-F1
#
_entry.id   AF-A0A1Y4W2K4-F1
#
_cell.length_a   1.000
_cell.length_b   1.000
_cell.length_c   1.000
_cell.angle_alpha   90.00
_cell.angle_beta   90.00
_cell.angle_gamma   90.00
#
_symmetry.space_group_name_H-M   'P 1'
#
loop_
_entity.id
_entity.type
_entity.pdbx_description
1 polymer ?
#
loop_
_entity_poly.entity_id
_entity_poly.type
_entity_poly.pdbx_seq_one_letter_code
_entity_poly.pdbx_strand_id
1 'polypeptide(L)'
;MVTGLDDKGHGGIDAVYYNPAGKPPYIIVDAKYNTAQLAETKGGKQMSKDWINARLDSAVGKERADEIREAMLDDNVGCYVVRVGVGDDVNTPVIFEKLDDNANVVSKGESFSAS
;
A
#
# COMPACT_ATOMS: atom_id res chain seq x y z
N MET A 1 3.12 -13.24 3.34
CA MET A 1 2.74 -12.82 4.71
C MET A 1 1.91 -11.57 4.54
N VAL A 2 0.66 -11.56 5.02
CA VAL A 2 -0.17 -10.36 5.09
C VAL A 2 -0.04 -9.85 6.52
N THR A 3 0.32 -8.59 6.71
CA THR A 3 0.40 -7.95 8.02
C THR A 3 -1.00 -7.44 8.39
N GLY A 4 -1.71 -8.18 9.23
CA GLY A 4 -2.88 -7.74 10.01
C GLY A 4 -3.94 -6.87 9.31
N LEU A 5 -4.85 -7.48 8.55
CA LEU A 5 -6.09 -6.82 8.07
C LEU A 5 -7.13 -6.60 9.18
N ASP A 6 -6.91 -7.15 10.38
CA ASP A 6 -7.89 -7.16 11.50
C ASP A 6 -7.62 -6.11 12.59
N ASP A 7 -6.56 -5.30 12.47
CA ASP A 7 -6.23 -4.31 13.49
C ASP A 7 -6.92 -2.97 13.22
N LYS A 8 -7.96 -2.68 14.01
CA LYS A 8 -8.66 -1.39 14.02
C LYS A 8 -7.69 -0.24 14.31
N GLY A 9 -7.42 0.57 13.29
CA GLY A 9 -7.01 1.96 13.47
C GLY A 9 -5.55 2.20 13.86
N HIS A 10 -4.60 1.53 13.21
CA HIS A 10 -3.20 1.95 13.27
C HIS A 10 -2.90 2.84 12.07
N GLY A 11 -2.36 4.04 12.29
CA GLY A 11 -1.93 4.97 11.24
C GLY A 11 -0.69 4.50 10.46
N GLY A 12 -0.75 3.28 9.94
CA GLY A 12 0.33 2.50 9.35
C GLY A 12 -0.04 1.90 7.98
N ILE A 13 0.84 1.06 7.46
CA ILE A 13 0.66 0.34 6.19
C ILE A 13 -0.30 -0.83 6.44
N ASP A 14 -1.40 -0.91 5.69
CA ASP A 14 -2.41 -1.97 5.89
C ASP A 14 -1.95 -3.33 5.37
N ALA A 15 -1.19 -3.37 4.27
CA ALA A 15 -0.63 -4.62 3.77
C ALA A 15 0.68 -4.45 3.01
N VAL A 16 1.56 -5.44 3.16
CA VAL A 16 2.73 -5.65 2.30
C VAL A 16 2.68 -7.06 1.74
N TYR A 17 2.82 -7.19 0.43
CA TYR A 17 2.83 -8.45 -0.30
C TYR A 17 4.15 -8.65 -1.05
N TYR A 18 4.59 -9.89 -1.14
CA TYR A 18 5.79 -10.28 -1.90
C TYR A 18 5.45 -11.45 -2.81
N ASN A 19 5.71 -11.28 -4.10
CA ASN A 19 5.68 -12.32 -5.11
C ASN A 19 6.93 -12.19 -6.00
N PRO A 20 7.90 -13.11 -5.92
CA PRO A 20 9.12 -13.04 -6.72
C PRO A 20 8.88 -13.09 -8.23
N ALA A 21 7.76 -13.67 -8.68
CA ALA A 21 7.37 -13.66 -10.10
C ALA A 21 6.63 -12.37 -10.51
N GLY A 22 6.25 -11.54 -9.54
CA GLY A 22 5.57 -10.26 -9.75
C GLY A 22 6.47 -9.20 -10.37
N LYS A 23 5.86 -8.27 -11.10
CA LYS A 23 6.51 -7.06 -11.63
C LYS A 23 5.64 -5.85 -11.28
N PRO A 24 5.88 -5.17 -10.15
CA PRO A 24 6.99 -5.35 -9.20
C PRO A 24 6.82 -6.53 -8.24
N PRO A 25 7.90 -7.06 -7.64
CA PRO A 25 7.82 -8.19 -6.72
C PRO A 25 7.24 -7.83 -5.35
N TYR A 26 7.38 -6.58 -4.92
CA TYR A 26 6.76 -6.09 -3.69
C TYR A 26 5.59 -5.16 -3.99
N ILE A 27 4.51 -5.32 -3.23
CA ILE A 27 3.32 -4.45 -3.29
C ILE A 27 3.01 -3.95 -1.89
N ILE A 28 2.89 -2.64 -1.72
CA ILE A 28 2.52 -1.97 -0.47
C ILE A 28 1.16 -1.32 -0.67
N VAL A 29 0.23 -1.57 0.26
CA VAL A 29 -1.17 -1.18 0.13
C VAL A 29 -1.67 -0.49 1.39
N ASP A 30 -2.50 0.53 1.17
CA ASP A 30 -3.33 1.19 2.18
C ASP A 30 -4.77 1.26 1.68
N ALA A 31 -5.72 0.79 2.49
CA ALA A 31 -7.13 0.72 2.17
C ALA A 31 -7.87 1.95 2.70
N LYS A 32 -8.64 2.58 1.81
CA LYS A 32 -9.53 3.70 2.13
C LYS A 32 -10.98 3.30 1.87
N TYR A 33 -11.77 3.38 2.94
CA TYR A 33 -13.19 3.11 2.91
C TYR A 33 -13.98 4.41 2.79
N ASN A 34 -15.05 4.38 2.01
CA ASN A 34 -16.00 5.49 1.87
C ASN A 34 -15.31 6.78 1.39
N THR A 35 -15.43 7.86 2.18
CA THR A 35 -14.84 9.17 1.87
C THR A 35 -13.42 9.34 2.40
N ALA A 36 -12.84 8.32 3.04
CA ALA A 36 -11.50 8.41 3.63
C ALA A 36 -10.44 8.72 2.55
N GLN A 37 -9.49 9.59 2.90
CA GLN A 37 -8.40 10.01 2.02
C GLN A 37 -7.06 9.74 2.70
N LEU A 38 -5.99 9.69 1.89
CA LEU A 38 -4.62 9.76 2.41
C LEU A 38 -4.44 11.08 3.15
N ALA A 39 -3.95 10.99 4.38
CA ALA A 39 -3.80 12.15 5.25
C ALA A 39 -2.38 12.76 5.15
N GLU A 40 -2.28 14.07 5.40
CA GLU A 40 -1.01 14.68 5.75
C GLU A 40 -0.64 14.31 7.18
N THR A 41 0.59 13.81 7.38
CA THR A 41 1.09 13.42 8.70
C THR A 41 2.36 14.19 9.04
N LYS A 42 2.82 14.09 10.30
CA LYS A 42 4.11 14.67 10.70
C LYS A 42 5.30 14.14 9.90
N GLY A 43 5.20 12.95 9.31
CA GLY A 43 6.22 12.34 8.46
C GLY A 43 5.95 12.49 6.97
N GLY A 44 5.14 13.49 6.57
CA GLY A 44 4.71 13.69 5.19
C GLY A 44 3.37 13.01 4.87
N LYS A 45 2.96 13.11 3.60
CA LYS A 45 1.72 12.54 3.09
C LYS A 45 1.73 11.03 3.24
N GLN A 46 0.62 10.46 3.71
CA GLN A 46 0.43 9.01 3.81
C GLN A 46 0.70 8.35 2.45
N MET A 47 1.40 7.21 2.48
CA MET A 47 1.89 6.46 1.32
C MET A 47 2.98 7.14 0.47
N SER A 48 3.53 8.29 0.89
CA SER A 48 4.76 8.80 0.26
C SER A 48 5.96 7.91 0.62
N LYS A 49 7.00 7.96 -0.20
CA LYS A 49 8.22 7.16 -0.01
C LYS A 49 8.82 7.32 1.38
N ASP A 50 8.95 8.56 1.86
CA ASP A 50 9.48 8.85 3.20
C ASP A 50 8.55 8.34 4.29
N TRP A 51 7.23 8.49 4.11
CA TRP A 51 6.23 8.03 5.05
C TRP A 51 6.24 6.50 5.20
N ILE A 52 6.36 5.78 4.07
CA ILE A 52 6.49 4.32 4.01
C ILE A 52 7.80 3.89 4.67
N ASN A 53 8.92 4.49 4.29
CA ASN A 53 10.24 4.15 4.80
C ASN A 53 10.32 4.23 6.34
N ALA A 54 9.69 5.26 6.92
CA ALA A 54 9.60 5.45 8.37
C ALA A 54 8.73 4.41 9.10
N ARG A 55 7.93 3.63 8.38
CA ARG A 55 6.97 2.66 8.94
C ARG A 55 7.27 1.21 8.58
N LEU A 56 8.15 0.94 7.62
CA LEU A 56 8.47 -0.42 7.17
C LEU A 56 8.95 -1.32 8.32
N ASP A 57 9.85 -0.83 9.19
CA ASP A 57 10.37 -1.63 10.32
C ASP A 57 9.25 -2.15 11.22
N SER A 58 8.26 -1.29 11.51
CA SER A 58 7.10 -1.66 12.32
C SER A 58 6.11 -2.54 11.57
N ALA A 59 5.98 -2.35 10.25
CA ALA A 59 5.03 -3.09 9.43
C ALA A 59 5.49 -4.53 9.18
N VAL A 60 6.76 -4.74 8.84
CA VAL A 60 7.27 -6.04 8.34
C VAL A 60 8.47 -6.59 9.11
N GLY A 61 8.97 -5.86 10.11
CA GLY A 61 10.22 -6.18 10.79
C GLY A 61 11.46 -5.68 10.04
N LYS A 62 12.54 -5.43 10.77
CA LYS A 62 13.75 -4.77 10.24
C LYS A 62 14.38 -5.47 9.02
N GLU A 63 14.55 -6.79 9.10
CA GLU A 63 15.19 -7.56 8.01
C GLU A 63 14.43 -7.42 6.69
N ARG A 64 13.11 -7.63 6.72
CA ARG A 64 12.26 -7.47 5.53
C ARG A 64 12.14 -6.00 5.10
N ALA A 65 12.15 -5.07 6.04
CA ALA A 65 12.16 -3.65 5.74
C ALA A 65 13.40 -3.24 4.94
N ASP A 66 14.58 -3.78 5.29
CA ASP A 66 15.82 -3.53 4.57
C ASP A 66 15.77 -4.10 3.14
N GLU A 67 15.26 -5.33 2.95
CA GLU A 67 15.04 -5.91 1.60
C GLU A 67 14.10 -5.05 0.74
N ILE A 68 13.02 -4.52 1.32
CA ILE A 68 12.09 -3.64 0.60
C ILE A 68 12.75 -2.32 0.26
N ARG A 69 13.53 -1.72 1.17
CA ARG A 69 14.28 -0.48 0.89
C ARG A 69 15.24 -0.64 -0.27
N GLU A 70 15.95 -1.77 -0.34
CA GLU A 70 16.80 -2.11 -1.48
C GLU A 70 15.96 -2.20 -2.78
N ALA A 71 14.84 -2.91 -2.74
CA ALA A 71 13.94 -3.00 -3.89
C ALA A 71 13.36 -1.63 -4.33
N MET A 72 13.16 -0.69 -3.40
CA MET A 72 12.71 0.68 -3.71
C MET A 72 13.77 1.49 -4.48
N LEU A 73 15.05 1.12 -4.41
CA LEU A 73 16.10 1.75 -5.22
C LEU A 73 16.06 1.30 -6.67
N ASP A 74 15.55 0.08 -6.91
CA ASP A 74 15.48 -0.57 -8.23
C ASP A 74 14.09 -0.46 -8.88
N ASP A 75 13.19 0.39 -8.36
CA ASP A 75 11.78 0.51 -8.80
C ASP A 75 11.01 -0.83 -8.74
N ASN A 76 11.43 -1.73 -7.86
CA ASN A 76 10.86 -3.06 -7.66
C ASN A 76 9.79 -3.09 -6.56
N VAL A 77 9.15 -1.96 -6.28
CA VAL A 77 8.07 -1.81 -5.30
C VAL A 77 6.90 -1.04 -5.90
N GLY A 78 5.70 -1.61 -5.86
CA GLY A 78 4.47 -0.94 -6.26
C GLY A 78 3.69 -0.45 -5.04
N CYS A 79 3.35 0.83 -5.02
CA CYS A 79 2.54 1.43 -3.97
C CYS A 79 1.12 1.71 -4.46
N TYR A 80 0.11 1.27 -3.70
CA TYR A 80 -1.28 1.36 -4.11
C TYR A 80 -2.18 1.84 -2.97
N VAL A 81 -3.13 2.70 -3.30
CA VAL A 81 -4.31 2.92 -2.45
C VAL A 81 -5.46 2.10 -2.99
N VAL A 82 -6.10 1.32 -2.12
CA VAL A 82 -7.31 0.56 -2.43
C VAL A 82 -8.51 1.35 -1.97
N ARG A 83 -9.45 1.63 -2.86
CA ARG A 83 -10.70 2.31 -2.53
C ARG A 83 -11.86 1.33 -2.57
N VAL A 84 -12.57 1.27 -1.45
CA VAL A 84 -13.78 0.47 -1.31
C VAL A 84 -14.95 1.43 -1.10
N GLY A 85 -15.93 1.36 -2.00
CA GLY A 85 -17.16 2.16 -1.92
C GLY A 85 -18.04 1.78 -0.72
N VAL A 86 -19.04 2.62 -0.42
CA VAL A 86 -20.00 2.35 0.66
C VAL A 86 -20.97 1.25 0.22
N GLY A 87 -21.12 0.23 1.05
CA GLY A 87 -22.29 -0.66 1.06
C GLY A 87 -21.94 -2.11 1.35
N ASP A 88 -22.87 -2.81 1.99
CA ASP A 88 -22.85 -4.27 2.19
C ASP A 88 -23.05 -5.05 0.86
N ASP A 89 -22.93 -4.34 -0.27
CA ASP A 89 -23.08 -4.86 -1.61
C ASP A 89 -21.74 -5.42 -2.09
N VAL A 90 -21.71 -6.74 -2.24
CA VAL A 90 -20.58 -7.51 -2.81
C VAL A 90 -20.22 -7.06 -4.23
N ASN A 91 -21.10 -6.31 -4.91
CA ASN A 91 -20.82 -5.74 -6.23
C ASN A 91 -20.12 -4.37 -6.17
N THR A 92 -19.87 -3.83 -4.98
CA THR A 92 -19.14 -2.56 -4.83
C THR A 92 -17.73 -2.71 -5.41
N PRO A 93 -17.35 -1.92 -6.43
CA PRO A 93 -16.06 -2.08 -7.08
C PRO A 93 -14.92 -1.72 -6.12
N VAL A 94 -13.93 -2.61 -6.05
CA VAL A 94 -12.63 -2.34 -5.42
C VAL A 94 -11.73 -1.72 -6.46
N ILE A 95 -11.31 -0.47 -6.23
CA ILE A 95 -10.45 0.27 -7.16
C ILE A 95 -9.04 0.31 -6.59
N PHE A 96 -8.07 -0.14 -7.37
CA PHE A 96 -6.66 0.03 -7.07
C PHE A 96 -6.12 1.23 -7.84
N GLU A 97 -5.55 2.20 -7.11
CA GLU A 97 -4.87 3.35 -7.69
C GLU A 97 -3.38 3.26 -7.38
N LYS A 98 -2.53 3.24 -8.42
CA LYS A 98 -1.07 3.25 -8.27
C LYS A 98 -0.61 4.66 -7.87
N LEU A 99 0.32 4.72 -6.92
CA LEU A 99 0.89 5.94 -6.39
C LEU A 99 2.34 6.14 -6.85
N ASP A 100 2.75 7.40 -7.03
CA ASP A 100 4.17 7.79 -7.12
C ASP A 100 4.81 7.96 -5.72
N ASP A 101 6.11 8.27 -5.70
CA ASP A 101 6.89 8.52 -4.48
C ASP A 101 6.33 9.65 -3.59
N ASN A 102 5.51 10.56 -4.14
CA ASN A 102 4.86 11.66 -3.43
C ASN A 102 3.40 11.35 -3.07
N ALA A 103 2.97 10.09 -3.21
CA ALA A 103 1.60 9.64 -3.01
C ALA A 103 0.57 10.35 -3.93
N ASN A 104 0.96 10.72 -5.14
CA ASN A 104 0.02 11.14 -6.18
C ASN A 104 -0.41 9.94 -7.01
N VAL A 105 -1.69 9.91 -7.40
CA VAL A 105 -2.22 8.85 -8.25
C VAL A 105 -1.66 8.99 -9.66
N VAL A 106 -0.96 7.95 -10.14
CA VAL A 106 -0.38 7.89 -11.49
C VAL A 106 -1.08 6.90 -12.41
N SER A 107 -1.88 5.97 -11.86
CA SER A 107 -2.74 5.06 -12.63
C SER A 107 -3.99 4.68 -11.83
N LYS A 108 -5.12 4.48 -12.51
CA LYS A 108 -6.40 4.05 -11.92
C LYS A 108 -6.89 2.80 -12.63
N GLY A 109 -7.35 1.80 -11.86
CA GLY A 109 -8.13 0.69 -12.40
C GLY A 109 -7.36 -0.59 -12.70
N GLU A 110 -6.25 -0.86 -12.01
CA GLU A 110 -5.62 -2.20 -12.09
C GLU A 110 -6.45 -3.19 -11.26
N SER A 111 -7.26 -4.02 -11.92
CA SER A 111 -7.78 -5.23 -11.30
C SER A 111 -6.64 -6.26 -11.23
N PHE A 112 -6.09 -6.50 -10.03
CA PHE A 112 -5.12 -7.57 -9.83
C PHE A 112 -5.83 -8.91 -9.97
N SER A 113 -5.70 -9.56 -11.13
CA SER A 113 -6.07 -10.95 -11.30
C SER A 113 -5.05 -11.81 -10.55
N ALA A 114 -5.43 -12.33 -9.39
CA ALA A 114 -4.70 -13.43 -8.78
C ALA A 114 -4.89 -14.67 -9.67
N SER A 115 -3.84 -15.02 -10.41
CA SER A 115 -3.71 -16.29 -11.14
C SER A 115 -3.31 -17.42 -10.21
#